data_AF-A0A4P2R662-F1
#
_entry.id   AF-A0A4P2R662-F1
#
_cell.length_a   1.000
_cell.length_b   1.000
_cell.length_c   1.000
_cell.angle_alpha   90.00
_cell.angle_beta   90.00
_cell.angle_gamma   90.00
#
_symmetry.space_group_name_H-M   'P 1'
#
loop_
_entity.id
_entity.type
_entity.pdbx_description
1 polymer ?
#
loop_
_entity_poly.entity_id
_entity_poly.type
_entity_poly.pdbx_seq_one_letter_code
_entity_poly.pdbx_strand_id
1 'polypeptide(L)'
;MPLSAAPAARRPRAARAIAALSLGAQALLPLSACEPREAATGAQAPAPSERAPAAVTLLYTTDEHGWLLPAAEEGKVVGGAAEVLAVWRAREGHCAGPAPGAPPHLPPAPACKDPSTLALSGGDNWTGPAISSYFLGAPMADAMARMGYAASAFGNHEFDFGRDAFLQNRTRSRVTYLAANLRVTDPGLSAFALPSFAVFERRGLRIGVVGLSTSRTREAATASRFDGIDFEGEEAALSRAIPEAWRAAPDALVLVAHQCQDVLAPILARHPEWRLSFVGAGHCHTRAELRVGGVPLVNPGWRLRSYARVSLDIDPRRPLQQRVVSAAAEVVDVAHPEGASAAPPDEALARAAAGWQRELDAALGEQIGYSSDGMERDSAEIQRWIAGSWREQLGVDIAILNKDGIRQAVPRGPITKATVFSVLPFDNKLVICSLRGSDILETLRHRDAVLVGLSPSAGGRYVLHDGRLLDEERRYTVATIDFLYYGGDGFRFQAQDPSPQWTGLDWRAPVIAWTKALGTSSSAPLDARFR
;
A
#
# COMPACT_ATOMS: atom_id res chain seq x y z
N MET A 1 6.40 4.47 -68.73
CA MET A 1 7.87 4.29 -68.78
C MET A 1 8.43 4.74 -67.43
N PRO A 2 9.12 3.85 -66.69
CA PRO A 2 9.43 4.04 -65.29
C PRO A 2 10.77 4.76 -65.09
N LEU A 3 10.87 5.56 -64.03
CA LEU A 3 12.13 6.12 -63.56
C LEU A 3 12.60 5.38 -62.30
N SER A 4 13.88 5.05 -62.36
CA SER A 4 14.65 4.13 -61.54
C SER A 4 14.69 4.49 -60.05
N ALA A 5 14.57 3.46 -59.22
CA ALA A 5 14.93 3.48 -57.81
C ALA A 5 16.46 3.56 -57.65
N ALA A 6 16.91 4.25 -56.60
CA ALA A 6 18.27 4.23 -56.08
C ALA A 6 18.24 3.88 -54.57
N PRO A 7 19.28 3.23 -54.02
CA PRO A 7 19.15 2.36 -52.87
C PRO A 7 19.36 3.06 -51.51
N ALA A 8 18.69 2.52 -50.49
CA ALA A 8 18.77 2.94 -49.11
C ALA A 8 20.15 2.65 -48.47
N ALA A 9 20.76 3.69 -47.91
CA ALA A 9 21.96 3.59 -47.10
C ALA A 9 21.64 2.99 -45.72
N ARG A 10 22.20 1.81 -45.44
CA ARG A 10 22.17 1.14 -44.13
C ARG A 10 23.06 1.89 -43.14
N ARG A 11 22.49 2.36 -42.02
CA ARG A 11 23.25 2.81 -40.84
C ARG A 11 23.59 1.62 -39.92
N PRO A 12 24.78 1.60 -39.30
CA PRO A 12 25.30 0.42 -38.61
C PRO A 12 24.67 0.22 -37.23
N ARG A 13 24.42 -1.05 -36.89
CA ARG A 13 24.09 -1.52 -35.54
C ARG A 13 25.35 -1.47 -34.67
N ALA A 14 25.34 -0.66 -33.62
CA ALA A 14 26.36 -0.72 -32.58
C ALA A 14 26.11 -1.93 -31.67
N ALA A 15 26.79 -3.04 -31.97
CA ALA A 15 26.95 -4.15 -31.04
C ALA A 15 28.06 -3.79 -30.05
N ARG A 16 27.74 -3.67 -28.75
CA ARG A 16 28.76 -3.64 -27.70
C ARG A 16 29.07 -5.09 -27.31
N ALA A 17 30.24 -5.54 -27.75
CA ALA A 17 30.84 -6.81 -27.38
C ALA A 17 31.25 -6.79 -25.89
N ILE A 18 30.85 -7.83 -25.18
CA ILE A 18 31.37 -8.19 -23.85
C ILE A 18 32.73 -8.86 -24.10
N ALA A 19 33.81 -8.21 -23.67
CA ALA A 19 35.14 -8.79 -23.70
C ALA A 19 35.30 -9.74 -22.51
N ALA A 20 35.37 -11.04 -22.80
CA ALA A 20 35.91 -12.04 -21.88
C ALA A 20 37.43 -11.88 -21.82
N LEU A 21 37.98 -11.71 -20.62
CA LEU A 21 39.41 -11.77 -20.34
C LEU A 21 39.63 -12.80 -19.24
N SER A 22 40.06 -13.99 -19.66
CA SER A 22 40.51 -15.09 -18.82
C SER A 22 42.02 -15.27 -19.00
N LEU A 23 42.78 -15.03 -17.93
CA LEU A 23 44.13 -15.52 -17.60
C LEU A 23 44.32 -15.08 -16.13
N GLY A 24 44.51 -15.92 -15.12
CA GLY A 24 45.30 -17.13 -15.08
C GLY A 24 46.65 -16.83 -14.39
N ALA A 25 46.65 -16.62 -13.08
CA ALA A 25 47.84 -16.69 -12.24
C ALA A 25 47.45 -17.06 -10.80
N GLN A 26 47.78 -18.29 -10.41
CA GLN A 26 47.62 -18.80 -9.05
C GLN A 26 48.67 -18.16 -8.13
N ALA A 27 48.22 -17.51 -7.07
CA ALA A 27 49.04 -17.25 -5.88
C ALA A 27 48.32 -17.91 -4.70
N LEU A 28 48.86 -19.05 -4.27
CA LEU A 28 48.46 -19.77 -3.07
C LEU A 28 48.81 -18.92 -1.84
N LEU A 29 47.80 -18.25 -1.26
CA LEU A 29 47.85 -17.73 0.10
C LEU A 29 47.22 -18.78 1.03
N PRO A 30 47.84 -19.12 2.17
CA PRO A 30 47.28 -20.10 3.08
C PRO A 30 46.00 -19.55 3.66
N LEU A 31 44.91 -20.30 3.51
CA LEU A 31 43.70 -20.14 4.31
C LEU A 31 44.11 -20.39 5.77
N SER A 32 44.28 -19.32 6.55
CA SER A 32 44.25 -19.43 8.00
C SER A 32 42.91 -20.05 8.37
N ALA A 33 42.98 -21.29 8.83
CA ALA A 33 41.85 -21.98 9.44
C ALA A 33 41.24 -21.05 10.48
N CYS A 34 39.96 -20.71 10.30
CA CYS A 34 39.17 -20.13 11.36
C CYS A 34 39.18 -21.11 12.53
N GLU A 35 39.84 -20.74 13.62
CA GLU A 35 39.67 -21.42 14.89
C GLU A 35 38.17 -21.40 15.24
N PRO A 36 37.61 -22.51 15.73
CA PRO A 36 36.21 -22.57 16.10
C PRO A 36 36.01 -21.59 17.26
N ARG A 37 35.33 -20.49 16.97
CA ARG A 37 34.81 -19.58 17.98
C ARG A 37 33.89 -20.42 18.86
N GLU A 38 34.30 -20.67 20.10
CA GLU A 38 33.50 -21.36 21.11
C GLU A 38 32.06 -20.84 21.03
N ALA A 39 31.14 -21.75 20.77
CA ALA A 39 29.73 -21.48 20.87
C ALA A 39 29.50 -20.94 22.28
N ALA A 40 29.24 -19.63 22.39
CA ALA A 40 28.73 -19.05 23.60
C ALA A 40 27.54 -19.92 24.01
N THR A 41 27.67 -20.58 25.15
CA THR A 41 26.64 -21.42 25.74
C THR A 41 25.36 -20.60 25.78
N GLY A 42 24.43 -20.93 24.88
CA GLY A 42 23.13 -20.30 24.84
C GLY A 42 22.46 -20.59 26.16
N ALA A 43 22.40 -19.59 27.05
CA ALA A 43 21.60 -19.68 28.25
C ALA A 43 20.20 -20.11 27.82
N GLN A 44 19.73 -21.24 28.34
CA GLN A 44 18.39 -21.73 28.12
C GLN A 44 17.41 -20.61 28.50
N ALA A 45 16.48 -20.27 27.61
CA ALA A 45 15.47 -19.27 27.90
C ALA A 45 14.75 -19.67 29.21
N PRO A 46 14.54 -18.73 30.15
CA PRO A 46 14.01 -19.03 31.47
C PRO A 46 12.66 -19.76 31.36
N ALA A 47 12.44 -20.71 32.27
CA ALA A 47 11.21 -21.50 32.26
C ALA A 47 9.98 -20.57 32.44
N PRO A 48 8.79 -20.90 31.91
CA PRO A 48 7.59 -20.08 32.08
C PRO A 48 7.27 -19.70 33.53
N SER A 49 7.60 -20.55 34.49
CA SER A 49 7.44 -20.33 35.93
C SER A 49 8.39 -19.28 36.52
N GLU A 50 9.50 -18.97 35.85
CA GLU A 50 10.53 -18.03 36.28
C GLU A 50 10.32 -16.63 35.67
N ARG A 51 9.40 -16.51 34.70
CA ARG A 51 9.07 -15.23 34.06
C ARG A 51 8.03 -14.48 34.89
N ALA A 52 8.31 -13.20 35.16
CA ALA A 52 7.41 -12.35 35.91
C ALA A 52 6.16 -11.97 35.07
N PRO A 53 4.99 -11.80 35.70
CA PRO A 53 3.86 -11.15 35.05
C PRO A 53 4.23 -9.73 34.62
N ALA A 54 3.80 -9.33 33.43
CA ALA A 54 4.07 -7.99 32.90
C ALA A 54 2.98 -7.56 31.91
N ALA A 55 2.86 -6.24 31.74
CA ALA A 55 2.04 -5.64 30.70
C ALA A 55 2.85 -5.46 29.41
N VAL A 56 2.24 -5.74 28.26
CA VAL A 56 2.76 -5.44 26.93
C VAL A 56 1.74 -4.61 26.17
N THR A 57 2.18 -3.51 25.56
CA THR A 57 1.32 -2.64 24.75
C THR A 57 1.51 -2.91 23.26
N LEU A 58 0.46 -3.25 22.55
CA LEU A 58 0.48 -3.29 21.08
C LEU A 58 0.11 -1.91 20.54
N LEU A 59 0.84 -1.47 19.51
CA LEU A 59 0.59 -0.24 18.78
C LEU A 59 0.22 -0.64 17.35
N TYR A 60 -1.06 -0.59 17.03
CA TYR A 60 -1.57 -1.11 15.76
C TYR A 60 -2.07 0.01 14.86
N THR A 61 -1.56 0.04 13.63
CA THR A 61 -2.05 0.89 12.52
C THR A 61 -2.46 0.00 11.35
N THR A 62 -3.06 0.59 10.33
CA THR A 62 -3.39 -0.09 9.07
C THR A 62 -3.56 0.99 8.00
N ASP A 63 -3.48 0.60 6.73
CA ASP A 63 -3.83 1.47 5.61
C ASP A 63 -3.02 2.77 5.66
N GLU A 64 -1.71 2.65 5.93
CA GLU A 64 -0.81 3.79 6.01
C GLU A 64 -0.69 4.49 4.66
N HIS A 65 -0.80 3.75 3.54
CA HIS A 65 -0.90 4.26 2.17
C HIS A 65 0.15 5.34 1.85
N GLY A 66 1.34 5.24 2.43
CA GLY A 66 2.42 6.22 2.22
C GLY A 66 2.22 7.60 2.85
N TRP A 67 1.25 7.79 3.76
CA TRP A 67 0.96 9.06 4.44
C TRP A 67 1.96 9.37 5.56
N LEU A 68 3.24 9.50 5.22
CA LEU A 68 4.32 9.77 6.19
C LEU A 68 4.41 11.24 6.65
N LEU A 69 3.87 12.19 5.87
CA LEU A 69 3.86 13.61 6.23
C LEU A 69 2.58 13.98 6.99
N PRO A 70 2.67 14.88 7.99
CA PRO A 70 1.48 15.44 8.60
C PRO A 70 0.74 16.39 7.64
N ALA A 71 -0.56 16.57 7.87
CA ALA A 71 -1.38 17.56 7.17
C ALA A 71 -1.95 18.59 8.16
N ALA A 72 -2.23 19.79 7.68
CA ALA A 72 -2.95 20.82 8.42
C ALA A 72 -4.43 20.82 7.99
N GLU A 73 -5.34 20.56 8.92
CA GLU A 73 -6.79 20.52 8.71
C GLU A 73 -7.48 21.27 9.85
N GLU A 74 -8.23 22.32 9.52
CA GLU A 74 -9.05 23.07 10.49
C GLU A 74 -8.27 23.56 11.74
N GLY A 75 -7.03 24.02 11.53
CA GLY A 75 -6.14 24.50 12.61
C GLY A 75 -5.52 23.39 13.47
N LYS A 76 -5.60 22.14 13.01
CA LYS A 76 -4.97 20.97 13.63
C LYS A 76 -3.94 20.37 12.69
N VAL A 77 -2.86 19.88 13.28
CA VAL A 77 -1.95 18.93 12.64
C VAL A 77 -2.57 17.54 12.78
N VAL A 78 -2.63 16.79 11.69
CA VAL A 78 -3.20 15.43 11.63
C VAL A 78 -2.25 14.47 10.93
N GLY A 79 -2.18 13.23 11.42
CA GLY A 79 -1.36 12.18 10.84
C GLY A 79 0.14 12.46 10.90
N GLY A 80 0.90 11.80 10.02
CA GLY A 80 2.35 11.96 9.92
C GLY A 80 3.13 10.98 10.79
N ALA A 81 4.09 10.29 10.18
CA ALA A 81 4.88 9.25 10.83
C ALA A 81 5.74 9.79 11.98
N ALA A 82 6.28 11.01 11.84
CA ALA A 82 7.06 11.68 12.87
C ALA A 82 6.20 12.06 14.10
N GLU A 83 4.95 12.46 13.88
CA GLU A 83 4.01 12.80 14.97
C GLU A 83 3.55 11.55 15.70
N VAL A 84 3.20 10.49 14.96
CA VAL A 84 2.81 9.20 15.55
C VAL A 84 3.95 8.65 16.41
N LEU A 85 5.19 8.67 15.90
CA LEU A 85 6.35 8.20 16.66
C LEU A 85 6.61 9.05 17.91
N ALA A 86 6.39 10.36 17.85
CA ALA A 86 6.50 11.24 19.02
C ALA A 86 5.49 10.84 20.10
N VAL A 87 4.23 10.62 19.72
CA VAL A 87 3.17 10.16 20.63
C VAL A 87 3.52 8.79 21.23
N TRP A 88 3.96 7.82 20.41
CA TRP A 88 4.35 6.50 20.90
C TRP A 88 5.51 6.56 21.89
N ARG A 89 6.51 7.41 21.66
CA ARG A 89 7.63 7.60 22.58
C ARG A 89 7.19 8.25 23.89
N ALA A 90 6.39 9.32 23.80
CA ALA A 90 6.00 10.12 24.97
C ALA A 90 4.94 9.42 25.84
N ARG A 91 3.93 8.81 25.22
CA ARG A 91 2.79 8.19 25.93
C ARG A 91 3.03 6.72 26.26
N GLU A 92 3.67 5.98 25.36
CA GLU A 92 3.75 4.50 25.46
C GLU A 92 5.15 3.99 25.79
N GLY A 93 6.15 4.88 25.88
CA GLY A 93 7.55 4.49 26.10
C GLY A 93 8.13 3.67 24.94
N HIS A 94 7.58 3.83 23.73
CA HIS A 94 8.01 3.07 22.56
C HIS A 94 9.47 3.37 22.18
N CYS A 95 10.17 2.33 21.73
CA CYS A 95 11.54 2.44 21.26
C CYS A 95 11.57 2.54 19.74
N ALA A 96 12.03 3.69 19.23
CA ALA A 96 12.26 3.87 17.80
C ALA A 96 13.28 2.84 17.26
N GLY A 97 13.18 2.54 15.97
CA GLY A 97 14.15 1.76 15.22
C GLY A 97 14.99 2.61 14.25
N PRO A 98 15.77 1.97 13.39
CA PRO A 98 16.32 0.63 13.63
C PRO A 98 17.36 0.68 14.77
N ALA A 99 17.53 -0.45 15.48
CA ALA A 99 18.61 -0.60 16.46
C ALA A 99 20.00 -0.38 15.81
N PRO A 100 21.07 -0.15 16.61
CA PRO A 100 22.42 0.09 16.09
C PRO A 100 22.87 -0.99 15.08
N GLY A 101 23.48 -0.57 13.96
CA GLY A 101 23.93 -1.46 12.87
C GLY A 101 23.01 -1.52 11.63
N ALA A 102 22.19 -0.49 11.40
CA ALA A 102 21.27 -0.41 10.26
C ALA A 102 21.87 0.33 9.03
N PRO A 103 21.21 0.30 7.85
CA PRO A 103 21.67 0.97 6.64
C PRO A 103 21.86 2.50 6.84
N PRO A 104 22.74 3.15 6.04
CA PRO A 104 23.35 4.45 6.38
C PRO A 104 22.42 5.67 6.36
N HIS A 105 21.19 5.58 5.84
CA HIS A 105 20.33 6.75 5.60
C HIS A 105 19.45 7.16 6.79
N LEU A 106 19.34 6.34 7.85
CA LEU A 106 18.69 6.71 9.11
C LEU A 106 19.69 6.54 10.26
N PRO A 107 19.79 7.51 11.19
CA PRO A 107 20.66 7.35 12.35
C PRO A 107 20.15 6.19 13.22
N PRO A 108 21.04 5.32 13.74
CA PRO A 108 20.63 4.24 14.61
C PRO A 108 19.91 4.78 15.85
N ALA A 109 18.83 4.12 16.25
CA ALA A 109 18.16 4.42 17.51
C ALA A 109 18.96 3.83 18.69
N PRO A 110 18.90 4.45 19.89
CA PRO A 110 19.46 3.87 21.10
C PRO A 110 18.89 2.48 21.39
N ALA A 111 19.68 1.62 22.04
CA ALA A 111 19.18 0.33 22.50
C ALA A 111 17.95 0.52 23.41
N CYS A 112 16.92 -0.29 23.17
CA CYS A 112 15.67 -0.22 23.93
C CYS A 112 15.89 -0.74 25.34
N LYS A 113 15.82 0.15 26.34
CA LYS A 113 16.02 -0.22 27.76
C LYS A 113 14.86 -1.06 28.31
N ASP A 114 13.66 -0.82 27.81
CA ASP A 114 12.44 -1.54 28.21
C ASP A 114 11.58 -1.83 26.96
N PRO A 115 11.65 -3.04 26.39
CA PRO A 115 10.86 -3.42 25.23
C PRO A 115 9.43 -3.77 25.65
N SER A 116 8.67 -2.77 26.08
CA SER A 116 7.30 -2.87 26.57
C SER A 116 6.23 -2.82 25.48
N THR A 117 6.61 -2.39 24.26
CA THR A 117 5.69 -2.11 23.15
C THR A 117 5.98 -2.97 21.91
N LEU A 118 4.95 -3.33 21.15
CA LEU A 118 5.05 -4.02 19.86
C LEU A 118 4.25 -3.27 18.78
N ALA A 119 4.95 -2.62 17.84
CA ALA A 119 4.31 -1.93 16.73
C ALA A 119 3.97 -2.91 15.59
N LEU A 120 2.73 -2.87 15.13
CA LEU A 120 2.14 -3.79 14.15
C LEU A 120 1.32 -3.02 13.11
N SER A 121 1.31 -3.50 11.87
CA SER A 121 0.49 -2.92 10.80
C SER A 121 -0.50 -3.95 10.21
N GLY A 122 -1.65 -3.46 9.80
CA GLY A 122 -2.68 -4.21 9.06
C GLY A 122 -2.43 -4.32 7.55
N GLY A 123 -1.31 -3.80 7.02
CA GLY A 123 -1.00 -3.83 5.58
C GLY A 123 -1.45 -2.57 4.82
N ASP A 124 -1.25 -2.59 3.50
CA ASP A 124 -1.38 -1.44 2.60
C ASP A 124 -0.47 -0.26 2.98
N ASN A 125 0.83 -0.56 3.05
CA ASN A 125 1.77 0.36 3.65
C ASN A 125 2.15 1.54 2.73
N TRP A 126 2.22 1.37 1.41
CA TRP A 126 3.03 2.23 0.55
C TRP A 126 2.28 3.19 -0.39
N THR A 127 1.11 2.84 -0.91
CA THR A 127 0.55 3.50 -2.10
C THR A 127 -0.37 4.68 -1.77
N GLY A 128 -0.05 5.88 -2.23
CA GLY A 128 -0.90 7.05 -1.97
C GLY A 128 -0.26 8.39 -2.35
N PRO A 129 0.13 9.26 -1.42
CA PRO A 129 0.78 10.53 -1.73
C PRO A 129 1.99 10.39 -2.65
N ALA A 130 2.22 11.39 -3.50
CA ALA A 130 3.33 11.41 -4.45
C ALA A 130 4.69 11.16 -3.78
N ILE A 131 4.91 11.66 -2.55
CA ILE A 131 6.13 11.42 -1.78
C ILE A 131 6.40 9.92 -1.52
N SER A 132 5.38 9.06 -1.52
CA SER A 132 5.59 7.62 -1.42
C SER A 132 5.55 6.96 -2.81
N SER A 133 4.51 7.26 -3.59
CA SER A 133 4.23 6.57 -4.86
C SER A 133 5.29 6.84 -5.93
N TYR A 134 5.86 8.04 -6.01
CA TYR A 134 6.92 8.36 -6.97
C TYR A 134 8.20 7.56 -6.71
N PHE A 135 8.51 7.32 -5.44
CA PHE A 135 9.68 6.55 -5.00
C PHE A 135 9.36 5.08 -4.71
N LEU A 136 8.26 4.58 -5.28
CA LEU A 136 7.85 3.18 -5.19
C LEU A 136 7.76 2.66 -3.73
N GLY A 137 7.37 3.52 -2.78
CA GLY A 137 7.19 3.17 -1.37
C GLY A 137 8.42 3.32 -0.47
N ALA A 138 9.61 3.57 -1.01
CA ALA A 138 10.85 3.62 -0.24
C ALA A 138 10.83 4.61 0.95
N PRO A 139 10.23 5.83 0.83
CA PRO A 139 10.17 6.78 1.95
C PRO A 139 9.30 6.29 3.10
N MET A 140 8.21 5.59 2.81
CA MET A 140 7.38 5.00 3.83
C MET A 140 8.05 3.77 4.46
N ALA A 141 8.80 2.98 3.69
CA ALA A 141 9.63 1.90 4.23
C ALA A 141 10.68 2.40 5.24
N ASP A 142 11.30 3.56 4.97
CA ASP A 142 12.17 4.24 5.94
C ASP A 142 11.42 4.67 7.19
N ALA A 143 10.24 5.26 7.01
CA ALA A 143 9.41 5.65 8.13
C ALA A 143 9.07 4.45 9.00
N MET A 144 8.67 3.31 8.42
CA MET A 144 8.38 2.09 9.17
C MET A 144 9.61 1.54 9.91
N ALA A 145 10.80 1.56 9.28
CA ALA A 145 12.05 1.16 9.93
C ALA A 145 12.35 2.04 11.15
N ARG A 146 12.18 3.36 11.01
CA ARG A 146 12.38 4.33 12.09
C ARG A 146 11.32 4.20 13.19
N MET A 147 10.08 3.94 12.82
CA MET A 147 8.97 3.71 13.74
C MET A 147 9.02 2.35 14.43
N GLY A 148 9.95 1.46 14.06
CA GLY A 148 10.16 0.20 14.77
C GLY A 148 9.03 -0.82 14.61
N TYR A 149 8.32 -0.81 13.48
CA TYR A 149 7.33 -1.85 13.17
C TYR A 149 7.98 -3.23 13.16
N ALA A 150 7.38 -4.17 13.89
CA ALA A 150 7.88 -5.54 13.99
C ALA A 150 7.29 -6.44 12.90
N ALA A 151 5.99 -6.28 12.64
CA ALA A 151 5.26 -7.05 11.63
C ALA A 151 4.17 -6.22 10.95
N SER A 152 3.82 -6.64 9.73
CA SER A 152 2.69 -6.14 8.96
C SER A 152 1.93 -7.32 8.37
N ALA A 153 0.61 -7.26 8.30
CA ALA A 153 -0.13 -8.13 7.38
C ALA A 153 0.22 -7.76 5.94
N PHE A 154 0.15 -8.73 5.02
CA PHE A 154 0.20 -8.42 3.60
C PHE A 154 -1.18 -7.93 3.15
N GLY A 155 -1.28 -6.70 2.68
CA GLY A 155 -2.46 -6.13 2.05
C GLY A 155 -2.47 -6.32 0.53
N ASN A 156 -3.51 -5.81 -0.12
CA ASN A 156 -3.65 -5.96 -1.57
C ASN A 156 -2.72 -5.02 -2.34
N HIS A 157 -2.32 -3.89 -1.75
CA HIS A 157 -1.50 -2.88 -2.41
C HIS A 157 0.02 -3.08 -2.22
N GLU A 158 0.47 -4.11 -1.51
CA GLU A 158 1.90 -4.41 -1.34
C GLU A 158 2.65 -4.65 -2.66
N PHE A 159 1.95 -5.09 -3.73
CA PHE A 159 2.53 -5.30 -5.06
C PHE A 159 2.20 -4.19 -6.06
N ASP A 160 1.65 -3.05 -5.64
CA ASP A 160 1.28 -1.97 -6.56
C ASP A 160 2.44 -1.37 -7.36
N PHE A 161 3.65 -1.49 -6.83
CA PHE A 161 4.88 -1.04 -7.50
C PHE A 161 5.69 -2.22 -8.05
N GLY A 162 5.05 -3.39 -8.14
CA GLY A 162 5.67 -4.64 -8.54
C GLY A 162 6.35 -5.39 -7.40
N ARG A 163 6.64 -6.66 -7.68
CA ARG A 163 7.24 -7.62 -6.75
C ARG A 163 8.64 -7.22 -6.27
N ASP A 164 9.46 -6.65 -7.16
CA ASP A 164 10.81 -6.23 -6.82
C ASP A 164 10.80 -5.04 -5.83
N ALA A 165 9.88 -4.09 -6.02
CA ALA A 165 9.69 -2.99 -5.09
C ALA A 165 9.26 -3.50 -3.71
N PHE A 166 8.36 -4.49 -3.65
CA PHE A 166 8.00 -5.14 -2.38
C PHE A 166 9.22 -5.75 -1.67
N LEU A 167 10.08 -6.51 -2.37
CA LEU A 167 11.27 -7.11 -1.77
C LEU A 167 12.26 -6.04 -1.25
N GLN A 168 12.44 -4.96 -2.01
CA GLN A 168 13.27 -3.82 -1.62
C GLN A 168 12.70 -3.13 -0.38
N ASN A 169 11.40 -2.81 -0.38
CA ASN A 169 10.73 -2.13 0.73
C ASN A 169 10.67 -3.00 1.99
N ARG A 170 10.40 -4.31 1.86
CA ARG A 170 10.47 -5.28 2.95
C ARG A 170 11.86 -5.31 3.59
N THR A 171 12.91 -5.30 2.78
CA THR A 171 14.30 -5.27 3.27
C THR A 171 14.62 -3.94 3.94
N ARG A 172 14.19 -2.83 3.34
CA ARG A 172 14.42 -1.46 3.80
C ARG A 172 13.70 -1.18 5.12
N SER A 173 12.44 -1.60 5.24
CA SER A 173 11.61 -1.42 6.44
C SER A 173 12.00 -2.38 7.57
N ARG A 174 12.58 -3.54 7.23
CA ARG A 174 12.90 -4.65 8.14
C ARG A 174 11.67 -5.26 8.82
N VAL A 175 10.49 -4.98 8.28
CA VAL A 175 9.21 -5.47 8.80
C VAL A 175 9.03 -6.94 8.38
N THR A 176 8.53 -7.75 9.32
CA THR A 176 8.10 -9.12 9.01
C THR A 176 6.70 -9.09 8.38
N TYR A 177 6.59 -9.38 7.10
CA TYR A 177 5.30 -9.52 6.43
C TYR A 177 4.69 -10.89 6.69
N LEU A 178 3.41 -10.93 7.02
CA LEU A 178 2.67 -12.12 7.42
C LEU A 178 1.39 -12.29 6.58
N ALA A 179 1.14 -13.52 6.11
CA ALA A 179 -0.09 -13.86 5.39
C ALA A 179 -0.36 -15.36 5.46
N ALA A 180 -1.31 -15.78 6.29
CA ALA A 180 -1.69 -17.18 6.46
C ALA A 180 -2.34 -17.81 5.21
N ASN A 181 -2.95 -16.98 4.37
CA ASN A 181 -3.71 -17.41 3.19
C ASN A 181 -2.97 -17.22 1.86
N LEU A 182 -1.81 -16.56 1.84
CA LEU A 182 -1.00 -16.41 0.63
C LEU A 182 -0.32 -17.74 0.30
N ARG A 183 -0.54 -18.23 -0.92
CA ARG A 183 0.01 -19.50 -1.42
C ARG A 183 0.78 -19.24 -2.71
N VAL A 184 2.09 -19.48 -2.66
CA VAL A 184 2.92 -19.49 -3.87
C VAL A 184 2.67 -20.79 -4.63
N THR A 185 2.10 -20.68 -5.83
CA THR A 185 1.80 -21.83 -6.71
C THR A 185 2.88 -22.06 -7.77
N ASP A 186 3.67 -21.04 -8.10
CA ASP A 186 4.88 -21.16 -8.91
C ASP A 186 6.14 -21.31 -8.03
N PRO A 187 6.87 -22.44 -8.07
CA PRO A 187 8.10 -22.63 -7.30
C PRO A 187 9.19 -21.56 -7.54
N GLY A 188 9.20 -20.93 -8.72
CA GLY A 188 10.12 -19.83 -9.04
C GLY A 188 9.89 -18.56 -8.21
N LEU A 189 8.78 -18.47 -7.49
CA LEU A 189 8.36 -17.33 -6.67
C LEU A 189 8.54 -17.57 -5.17
N SER A 190 9.36 -18.53 -4.75
CA SER A 190 9.54 -18.88 -3.33
C SER A 190 9.96 -17.70 -2.44
N ALA A 191 10.62 -16.67 -2.99
CA ALA A 191 10.98 -15.44 -2.28
C ALA A 191 9.76 -14.63 -1.79
N PHE A 192 8.59 -14.85 -2.38
CA PHE A 192 7.32 -14.21 -2.03
C PHE A 192 6.47 -15.05 -1.06
N ALA A 193 6.92 -16.24 -0.68
CA ALA A 193 6.29 -16.98 0.40
C ALA A 193 6.41 -16.18 1.71
N LEU A 194 5.29 -16.02 2.40
CA LEU A 194 5.21 -15.33 3.67
C LEU A 194 4.86 -16.31 4.80
N PRO A 195 5.43 -16.14 5.99
CA PRO A 195 5.01 -16.91 7.15
C PRO A 195 3.56 -16.59 7.51
N SER A 196 2.84 -17.60 8.02
CA SER A 196 1.48 -17.45 8.54
C SER A 196 1.46 -16.67 9.86
N PHE A 197 2.51 -16.84 10.68
CA PHE A 197 2.69 -16.14 11.94
C PHE A 197 4.18 -15.94 12.27
N ALA A 198 4.45 -15.03 13.21
CA ALA A 198 5.75 -14.86 13.85
C ALA A 198 5.58 -14.68 15.37
N VAL A 199 6.64 -14.93 16.14
CA VAL A 199 6.65 -14.75 17.60
C VAL A 199 7.68 -13.69 17.98
N PHE A 200 7.27 -12.70 18.75
CA PHE A 200 8.10 -11.59 19.20
C PHE A 200 8.22 -11.58 20.72
N GLU A 201 9.40 -11.27 21.24
CA GLU A 201 9.62 -11.17 22.69
C GLU A 201 9.52 -9.73 23.19
N ARG A 202 8.76 -9.51 24.27
CA ARG A 202 8.61 -8.22 24.97
C ARG A 202 8.58 -8.46 26.47
N ARG A 203 9.50 -7.84 27.21
CA ARG A 203 9.68 -8.08 28.65
C ARG A 203 9.79 -9.57 29.03
N GLY A 204 10.44 -10.38 28.19
CA GLY A 204 10.57 -11.84 28.36
C GLY A 204 9.30 -12.65 28.04
N LEU A 205 8.20 -11.99 27.68
CA LEU A 205 6.95 -12.61 27.24
C LEU A 205 6.94 -12.78 25.72
N ARG A 206 6.33 -13.85 25.24
CA ARG A 206 6.28 -14.25 23.82
C ARG A 206 4.92 -13.89 23.24
N ILE A 207 4.88 -13.02 22.26
CA ILE A 207 3.66 -12.56 21.58
C ILE A 207 3.62 -13.17 20.18
N GLY A 208 2.69 -14.07 19.94
CA GLY A 208 2.43 -14.61 18.61
C GLY A 208 1.56 -13.64 17.81
N VAL A 209 1.94 -13.38 16.56
CA VAL A 209 1.21 -12.52 15.64
C VAL A 209 0.92 -13.34 14.39
N VAL A 210 -0.36 -13.59 14.10
CA VAL A 210 -0.85 -14.21 12.87
C VAL A 210 -1.17 -13.12 11.86
N GLY A 211 -0.77 -13.29 10.60
CA GLY A 211 -1.13 -12.37 9.51
C GLY A 211 -2.21 -12.95 8.60
N LEU A 212 -3.03 -12.09 8.02
CA LEU A 212 -4.03 -12.47 7.03
C LEU A 212 -4.20 -11.39 5.97
N SER A 213 -4.32 -11.79 4.71
CA SER A 213 -4.68 -10.91 3.60
C SER A 213 -6.14 -11.10 3.21
N THR A 214 -6.76 -10.09 2.61
CA THR A 214 -8.05 -10.28 1.92
C THR A 214 -7.92 -11.34 0.83
N SER A 215 -8.85 -12.29 0.75
CA SER A 215 -8.88 -13.30 -0.31
C SER A 215 -9.15 -12.69 -1.69
N ARG A 216 -9.64 -11.45 -1.72
CA ARG A 216 -9.97 -10.69 -2.94
C ARG A 216 -8.80 -9.85 -3.48
N THR A 217 -7.56 -10.05 -3.00
CA THR A 217 -6.39 -9.28 -3.44
C THR A 217 -6.22 -9.22 -4.95
N ARG A 218 -6.46 -10.32 -5.67
CA ARG A 218 -6.34 -10.37 -7.14
C ARG A 218 -7.41 -9.54 -7.87
N GLU A 219 -8.53 -9.25 -7.22
CA GLU A 219 -9.60 -8.39 -7.73
C GLU A 219 -9.39 -6.92 -7.33
N ALA A 220 -8.82 -6.69 -6.13
CA ALA A 220 -8.60 -5.38 -5.54
C ALA A 220 -7.27 -4.71 -5.95
N ALA A 221 -6.39 -5.44 -6.64
CA ALA A 221 -5.14 -4.94 -7.19
C ALA A 221 -4.87 -5.57 -8.56
N THR A 222 -3.84 -5.12 -9.28
CA THR A 222 -3.54 -5.61 -10.64
C THR A 222 -3.25 -7.11 -10.66
N ALA A 223 -4.22 -7.90 -11.10
CA ALA A 223 -4.23 -9.37 -11.01
C ALA A 223 -2.95 -10.04 -11.56
N SER A 224 -2.42 -9.55 -12.67
CA SER A 224 -1.21 -10.09 -13.31
C SER A 224 0.05 -9.98 -12.42
N ARG A 225 0.06 -9.08 -11.44
CA ARG A 225 1.14 -8.99 -10.44
C ARG A 225 1.13 -10.13 -9.44
N PHE A 226 0.06 -10.93 -9.43
CA PHE A 226 -0.12 -12.10 -8.57
C PHE A 226 -0.10 -13.42 -9.35
N ASP A 227 0.27 -13.44 -10.63
CA ASP A 227 0.41 -14.69 -11.38
C ASP A 227 1.40 -15.65 -10.69
N GLY A 228 0.95 -16.87 -10.38
CA GLY A 228 1.72 -17.83 -9.57
C GLY A 228 1.59 -17.65 -8.04
N ILE A 229 0.68 -16.78 -7.58
CA ILE A 229 0.35 -16.54 -6.16
C ILE A 229 -1.17 -16.48 -6.00
N ASP A 230 -1.71 -17.32 -5.13
CA ASP A 230 -3.14 -17.39 -4.82
C ASP A 230 -3.41 -17.04 -3.36
N PHE A 231 -4.67 -16.69 -3.09
CA PHE A 231 -5.16 -16.38 -1.75
C PHE A 231 -6.29 -17.32 -1.38
N GLU A 232 -6.08 -18.10 -0.33
CA GLU A 232 -7.13 -18.93 0.24
C GLU A 232 -8.17 -18.10 1.00
N GLY A 233 -9.39 -18.64 1.14
CA GLY A 233 -10.43 -18.04 1.98
C GLY A 233 -9.98 -17.85 3.43
N GLU A 234 -10.43 -16.74 4.02
CA GLU A 234 -9.96 -16.24 5.32
C GLU A 234 -10.14 -17.25 6.45
N GLU A 235 -11.35 -17.78 6.61
CA GLU A 235 -11.69 -18.72 7.69
C GLU A 235 -10.92 -20.04 7.58
N ALA A 236 -10.74 -20.56 6.37
CA ALA A 236 -10.00 -21.80 6.11
C ALA A 236 -8.51 -21.63 6.44
N ALA A 237 -7.92 -20.50 6.08
CA ALA A 237 -6.52 -20.19 6.39
C ALA A 237 -6.31 -19.99 7.90
N LEU A 238 -7.16 -19.22 8.57
CA LEU A 238 -7.08 -18.99 10.02
C LEU A 238 -7.26 -20.29 10.82
N SER A 239 -8.18 -21.16 10.39
CA SER A 239 -8.40 -22.48 11.00
C SER A 239 -7.16 -23.37 10.99
N ARG A 240 -6.21 -23.16 10.07
CA ARG A 240 -4.90 -23.84 10.10
C ARG A 240 -3.84 -23.06 10.88
N ALA A 241 -3.72 -21.77 10.60
CA ALA A 241 -2.61 -20.95 11.10
C ALA A 241 -2.67 -20.71 12.60
N ILE A 242 -3.87 -20.53 13.18
CA ILE A 242 -4.02 -20.25 14.61
C ILE A 242 -3.59 -21.45 15.48
N PRO A 243 -4.04 -22.70 15.21
CA PRO A 243 -3.52 -23.86 15.92
C PRO A 243 -2.01 -24.03 15.78
N GLU A 244 -1.45 -23.76 14.60
CA GLU A 244 0.00 -23.81 14.36
C GLU A 244 0.74 -22.77 15.22
N ALA A 245 0.24 -21.54 15.27
CA ALA A 245 0.81 -20.49 16.10
C ALA A 245 0.75 -20.82 17.60
N TRP A 246 -0.34 -21.46 18.06
CA TRP A 246 -0.42 -21.94 19.44
C TRP A 246 0.59 -23.05 19.77
N ARG A 247 0.99 -23.89 18.80
CA ARG A 247 2.05 -24.90 19.01
C ARG A 247 3.41 -24.26 19.26
N ALA A 248 3.63 -23.04 18.79
CA ALA A 248 4.83 -22.28 19.14
C ALA A 248 4.83 -21.80 20.60
N ALA A 249 3.75 -22.04 21.35
CA ALA A 249 3.57 -21.69 22.76
C ALA A 249 3.81 -20.21 23.13
N PRO A 250 3.19 -19.24 22.41
CA PRO A 250 3.22 -17.85 22.82
C PRO A 250 2.39 -17.61 24.09
N ASP A 251 2.73 -16.59 24.86
CA ASP A 251 1.98 -16.16 26.04
C ASP A 251 0.71 -15.37 25.69
N ALA A 252 0.67 -14.75 24.52
CA ALA A 252 -0.52 -14.14 23.92
C ALA A 252 -0.51 -14.36 22.41
N LEU A 253 -1.68 -14.53 21.80
CA LEU A 253 -1.82 -14.68 20.35
C LEU A 253 -2.75 -13.59 19.81
N VAL A 254 -2.30 -12.87 18.78
CA VAL A 254 -3.06 -11.80 18.14
C VAL A 254 -3.12 -12.02 16.62
N LEU A 255 -4.16 -11.46 16.00
CA LEU A 255 -4.32 -11.45 14.55
C LEU A 255 -4.17 -10.02 14.04
N VAL A 256 -3.34 -9.82 13.02
CA VAL A 256 -3.33 -8.61 12.20
C VAL A 256 -3.79 -8.99 10.80
N ALA A 257 -4.87 -8.37 10.33
CA ALA A 257 -5.53 -8.75 9.10
C ALA A 257 -5.75 -7.55 8.21
N HIS A 258 -5.36 -7.69 6.94
CA HIS A 258 -5.75 -6.78 5.88
C HIS A 258 -7.14 -7.17 5.35
N GLN A 259 -8.14 -7.08 6.22
CA GLN A 259 -9.52 -7.42 5.92
C GLN A 259 -10.45 -6.55 6.77
N CYS A 260 -11.61 -6.24 6.20
CA CYS A 260 -12.64 -5.44 6.82
C CYS A 260 -13.22 -6.14 8.07
N GLN A 261 -13.53 -5.36 9.09
CA GLN A 261 -14.08 -5.87 10.36
C GLN A 261 -15.41 -6.61 10.19
N ASP A 262 -16.23 -6.27 9.19
CA ASP A 262 -17.52 -6.90 8.89
C ASP A 262 -17.39 -8.30 8.29
N VAL A 263 -16.26 -8.58 7.61
CA VAL A 263 -15.88 -9.93 7.17
C VAL A 263 -15.30 -10.73 8.34
N LEU A 264 -14.43 -10.11 9.15
CA LEU A 264 -13.74 -10.80 10.26
C LEU A 264 -14.69 -11.16 11.41
N ALA A 265 -15.60 -10.26 11.80
CA ALA A 265 -16.49 -10.47 12.94
C ALA A 265 -17.30 -11.78 12.90
N PRO A 266 -18.01 -12.13 11.81
CA PRO A 266 -18.75 -13.39 11.76
C PRO A 266 -17.86 -14.63 11.80
N ILE A 267 -16.64 -14.57 11.25
CA ILE A 267 -15.66 -15.66 11.32
C ILE A 267 -15.23 -15.88 12.78
N LEU A 268 -14.82 -14.81 13.46
CA LEU A 268 -14.37 -14.86 14.85
C LEU A 268 -15.48 -15.35 15.80
N ALA A 269 -16.74 -14.97 15.54
CA ALA A 269 -17.88 -15.39 16.35
C ALA A 269 -18.11 -16.91 16.31
N ARG A 270 -17.76 -17.58 15.20
CA ARG A 270 -17.87 -19.03 15.06
C ARG A 270 -16.72 -19.80 15.72
N HIS A 271 -15.60 -19.11 16.01
CA HIS A 271 -14.37 -19.72 16.47
C HIS A 271 -13.85 -19.17 17.82
N PRO A 272 -14.65 -19.18 18.91
CA PRO A 272 -14.20 -18.73 20.22
C PRO A 272 -13.02 -19.56 20.78
N GLU A 273 -12.83 -20.79 20.31
CA GLU A 273 -11.73 -21.68 20.68
C GLU A 273 -10.36 -21.21 20.17
N TRP A 274 -10.30 -20.26 19.24
CA TRP A 274 -9.04 -19.67 18.77
C TRP A 274 -8.31 -18.85 19.85
N ARG A 275 -9.02 -18.41 20.89
CA ARG A 275 -8.46 -17.73 22.08
C ARG A 275 -7.56 -16.52 21.74
N LEU A 276 -7.87 -15.79 20.68
CA LEU A 276 -7.14 -14.58 20.32
C LEU A 276 -7.30 -13.50 21.40
N SER A 277 -6.22 -12.75 21.66
CA SER A 277 -6.19 -11.65 22.64
C SER A 277 -6.55 -10.30 22.02
N PHE A 278 -6.38 -10.17 20.70
CA PHE A 278 -6.68 -8.97 19.91
C PHE A 278 -6.78 -9.32 18.43
N VAL A 279 -7.64 -8.60 17.71
CA VAL A 279 -7.70 -8.63 16.24
C VAL A 279 -7.63 -7.20 15.69
N GLY A 280 -6.61 -6.94 14.87
CA GLY A 280 -6.50 -5.74 14.05
C GLY A 280 -7.11 -5.97 12.67
N ALA A 281 -8.06 -5.12 12.28
CA ALA A 281 -8.67 -5.09 10.96
C ALA A 281 -8.11 -3.94 10.10
N GLY A 282 -8.37 -3.96 8.80
CA GLY A 282 -7.85 -3.00 7.81
C GLY A 282 -8.70 -2.96 6.53
N HIS A 283 -8.10 -2.54 5.41
CA HIS A 283 -8.65 -2.60 4.04
C HIS A 283 -9.80 -1.63 3.73
N CYS A 284 -10.85 -1.56 4.56
CA CYS A 284 -12.02 -0.70 4.31
C CYS A 284 -11.83 0.77 4.73
N HIS A 285 -10.68 1.14 5.29
CA HIS A 285 -10.40 2.48 5.84
C HIS A 285 -11.41 3.00 6.88
N THR A 286 -12.28 2.13 7.40
CA THR A 286 -13.41 2.52 8.24
C THR A 286 -13.10 2.21 9.69
N ARG A 287 -13.02 3.25 10.52
CA ARG A 287 -12.77 3.11 11.96
C ARG A 287 -13.86 2.25 12.60
N ALA A 288 -13.44 1.27 13.40
CA ALA A 288 -14.32 0.37 14.12
C ALA A 288 -13.68 -0.09 15.43
N GLU A 289 -14.47 -0.10 16.50
CA GLU A 289 -14.07 -0.53 17.83
C GLU A 289 -15.09 -1.57 18.33
N LEU A 290 -14.94 -2.82 17.87
CA LEU A 290 -15.88 -3.91 18.11
C LEU A 290 -15.35 -4.89 19.15
N ARG A 291 -16.25 -5.74 19.68
CA ARG A 291 -15.89 -6.92 20.48
C ARG A 291 -16.64 -8.14 19.97
N VAL A 292 -15.91 -9.22 19.71
CA VAL A 292 -16.48 -10.50 19.25
C VAL A 292 -16.02 -11.61 20.19
N GLY A 293 -16.96 -12.28 20.86
CA GLY A 293 -16.63 -13.32 21.84
C GLY A 293 -15.72 -12.83 22.98
N GLY A 294 -15.79 -11.54 23.32
CA GLY A 294 -14.91 -10.88 24.30
C GLY A 294 -13.58 -10.36 23.75
N VAL A 295 -13.18 -10.76 22.53
CA VAL A 295 -11.94 -10.31 21.87
C VAL A 295 -12.14 -8.93 21.25
N PRO A 296 -11.26 -7.93 21.51
CA PRO A 296 -11.31 -6.66 20.81
C PRO A 296 -10.97 -6.84 19.32
N LEU A 297 -11.82 -6.32 18.45
CA LEU A 297 -11.64 -6.25 16.99
C LEU A 297 -11.61 -4.78 16.59
N VAL A 298 -10.46 -4.27 16.20
CA VAL A 298 -10.25 -2.82 16.00
C VAL A 298 -9.68 -2.51 14.62
N ASN A 299 -10.32 -1.56 13.94
CA ASN A 299 -9.77 -0.82 12.82
C ASN A 299 -9.58 0.63 13.29
N PRO A 300 -8.35 1.15 13.43
CA PRO A 300 -8.14 2.52 13.91
C PRO A 300 -8.50 3.59 12.88
N GLY A 301 -8.74 3.23 11.62
CA GLY A 301 -8.80 4.16 10.50
C GLY A 301 -7.56 4.00 9.62
N TRP A 302 -7.10 5.09 9.00
CA TRP A 302 -6.08 5.06 7.94
C TRP A 302 -5.22 6.33 7.98
N ARG A 303 -4.17 6.37 7.14
CA ARG A 303 -3.25 7.53 6.96
C ARG A 303 -2.50 7.96 8.21
N LEU A 304 -2.26 7.04 9.14
CA LEU A 304 -1.58 7.33 10.41
C LEU A 304 -2.25 8.43 11.26
N ARG A 305 -3.54 8.74 11.05
CA ARG A 305 -4.26 9.76 11.83
C ARG A 305 -4.52 9.32 13.28
N SER A 306 -4.50 8.01 13.48
CA SER A 306 -4.82 7.33 14.73
C SER A 306 -4.13 5.98 14.76
N TYR A 307 -4.05 5.37 15.94
CA TYR A 307 -3.60 4.00 16.13
C TYR A 307 -4.43 3.32 17.22
N ALA A 308 -4.54 2.00 17.19
CA ALA A 308 -5.11 1.22 18.27
C ALA A 308 -4.02 0.93 19.30
N ARG A 309 -4.26 1.35 20.54
CA ARG A 309 -3.43 1.03 21.71
C ARG A 309 -4.06 -0.15 22.43
N VAL A 310 -3.33 -1.26 22.53
CA VAL A 310 -3.84 -2.50 23.15
C VAL A 310 -2.96 -2.88 24.34
N SER A 311 -3.50 -2.78 25.55
CA SER A 311 -2.82 -3.24 26.77
C SER A 311 -3.14 -4.70 27.03
N LEU A 312 -2.11 -5.56 27.06
CA LEU A 312 -2.20 -6.96 27.44
C LEU A 312 -1.50 -7.18 28.77
N ASP A 313 -2.26 -7.55 29.81
CA ASP A 313 -1.69 -7.98 31.08
C ASP A 313 -1.51 -9.49 31.06
N ILE A 314 -0.26 -9.95 31.14
CA ILE A 314 0.09 -11.34 30.91
C ILE A 314 0.74 -11.94 32.16
N ASP A 315 0.20 -13.06 32.62
CA ASP A 315 0.78 -13.90 33.67
C ASP A 315 1.21 -15.25 33.07
N PRO A 316 2.52 -15.44 32.78
CA PRO A 316 3.03 -16.64 32.13
C PRO A 316 2.93 -17.91 33.01
N ARG A 317 2.59 -17.76 34.29
CA ARG A 317 2.37 -18.86 35.24
C ARG A 317 1.01 -19.53 35.06
N ARG A 318 0.07 -18.86 34.36
CA ARG A 318 -1.22 -19.44 34.01
C ARG A 318 -1.10 -20.45 32.85
N PRO A 319 -2.09 -21.34 32.66
CA PRO A 319 -2.14 -22.21 31.49
C PRO A 319 -2.05 -21.41 30.18
N LEU A 320 -1.35 -21.94 29.16
CA LEU A 320 -0.91 -21.24 27.94
C LEU A 320 -1.97 -20.29 27.32
N GLN A 321 -3.18 -20.79 27.08
CA GLN A 321 -4.27 -20.02 26.44
C GLN A 321 -5.10 -19.19 27.44
N GLN A 322 -4.63 -19.05 28.68
CA GLN A 322 -5.25 -18.31 29.77
C GLN A 322 -4.24 -17.34 30.42
N ARG A 323 -3.08 -17.13 29.80
CA ARG A 323 -2.01 -16.26 30.30
C ARG A 323 -2.36 -14.79 30.20
N VAL A 324 -3.16 -14.38 29.23
CA VAL A 324 -3.71 -13.02 29.17
C VAL A 324 -4.83 -12.87 30.20
N VAL A 325 -4.56 -12.05 31.23
CA VAL A 325 -5.49 -11.75 32.32
C VAL A 325 -6.50 -10.69 31.89
N SER A 326 -6.03 -9.67 31.15
CA SER A 326 -6.85 -8.60 30.61
C SER A 326 -6.31 -8.14 29.25
N ALA A 327 -7.24 -7.80 28.36
CA ALA A 327 -6.97 -7.17 27.07
C ALA A 327 -7.90 -5.95 26.90
N ALA A 328 -7.31 -4.76 26.94
CA ALA A 328 -8.01 -3.49 26.75
C ALA A 328 -7.48 -2.83 25.47
N ALA A 329 -8.39 -2.37 24.62
CA ALA A 329 -8.06 -1.65 23.39
C ALA A 329 -8.80 -0.31 23.35
N GLU A 330 -8.12 0.73 22.89
CA GLU A 330 -8.66 2.06 22.60
C GLU A 330 -8.04 2.57 21.30
N VAL A 331 -8.79 3.35 20.51
CA VAL A 331 -8.20 4.10 19.39
C VAL A 331 -7.77 5.48 19.85
N VAL A 332 -6.51 5.80 19.61
CA VAL A 332 -5.87 7.06 19.99
C VAL A 332 -5.68 7.92 18.74
N ASP A 333 -6.31 9.09 18.72
CA ASP A 333 -6.09 10.09 17.68
C ASP A 333 -4.77 10.83 17.91
N VAL A 334 -3.98 11.00 16.85
CA VAL A 334 -2.68 11.70 16.88
C VAL A 334 -2.85 13.21 16.64
N ALA A 335 -4.04 13.63 16.21
CA ALA A 335 -4.32 15.03 15.89
C ALA A 335 -4.12 15.96 17.09
N HIS A 336 -3.47 17.11 16.87
CA HIS A 336 -3.26 18.14 17.88
C HIS A 336 -3.38 19.54 17.27
N PRO A 337 -3.66 20.59 18.06
CA PRO A 337 -3.69 21.96 17.54
C PRO A 337 -2.33 22.38 16.97
N GLU A 338 -2.34 23.23 15.95
CA GLU A 338 -1.12 23.83 15.42
C GLU A 338 -0.36 24.60 16.50
N GLY A 339 0.96 24.38 16.57
CA GLY A 339 1.83 25.00 17.58
C GLY A 339 1.70 24.45 19.00
N ALA A 340 0.82 23.47 19.25
CA ALA A 340 0.58 22.90 20.58
C ALA A 340 0.59 21.36 20.57
N SER A 341 1.70 20.77 20.11
CA SER A 341 1.89 19.31 20.22
C SER A 341 2.26 18.89 21.64
N ALA A 342 1.72 17.76 22.10
CA ALA A 342 2.10 17.16 23.38
C ALA A 342 3.55 16.66 23.41
N ALA A 343 4.11 16.33 22.24
CA ALA A 343 5.51 15.94 22.08
C ALA A 343 6.02 16.41 20.70
N PRO A 344 7.24 16.96 20.61
CA PRO A 344 7.77 17.38 19.31
C PRO A 344 7.93 16.17 18.37
N PRO A 345 7.69 16.35 17.04
CA PRO A 345 7.84 15.29 16.06
C PRO A 345 9.22 14.63 16.12
N ASP A 346 9.34 13.33 15.83
CA ASP A 346 10.66 12.67 15.83
C ASP A 346 11.59 13.32 14.80
N GLU A 347 12.62 13.99 15.29
CA GLU A 347 13.48 14.88 14.50
C GLU A 347 14.23 14.14 13.38
N ALA A 348 14.67 12.90 13.62
CA ALA A 348 15.34 12.10 12.60
C ALA A 348 14.37 11.71 11.47
N LEU A 349 13.15 11.29 11.82
CA LEU A 349 12.12 10.94 10.84
C LEU A 349 11.65 12.18 10.07
N ALA A 350 11.42 13.30 10.75
CA ALA A 350 11.03 14.56 10.12
C ALA A 350 12.10 15.06 9.13
N ARG A 351 13.39 14.99 9.49
CA ARG A 351 14.49 15.33 8.56
C ARG A 351 14.56 14.42 7.35
N ALA A 352 14.39 13.11 7.55
CA ALA A 352 14.39 12.14 6.45
C ALA A 352 13.22 12.41 5.49
N ALA A 353 12.02 12.61 6.01
CA ALA A 353 10.83 12.94 5.22
C ALA A 353 11.00 14.27 4.45
N ALA A 354 11.60 15.29 5.07
CA ALA A 354 11.94 16.54 4.40
C ALA A 354 13.00 16.37 3.29
N GLY A 355 13.92 15.41 3.43
CA GLY A 355 14.86 15.01 2.38
C GLY A 355 14.15 14.47 1.15
N TRP A 356 13.27 13.48 1.36
CA TRP A 356 12.43 12.92 0.32
C TRP A 356 11.52 13.95 -0.35
N GLN A 357 10.95 14.87 0.42
CA GLN A 357 10.13 15.95 -0.13
C GLN A 357 10.93 16.86 -1.07
N ARG A 358 12.18 17.22 -0.72
CA ARG A 358 13.03 18.02 -1.61
C ARG A 358 13.34 17.30 -2.93
N GLU A 359 13.60 15.99 -2.89
CA GLU A 359 13.81 15.18 -4.10
C GLU A 359 12.54 15.12 -4.95
N LEU A 360 11.37 14.98 -4.31
CA LEU A 360 10.08 15.00 -5.00
C LEU A 360 9.84 16.35 -5.68
N ASP A 361 10.07 17.46 -4.97
CA ASP A 361 9.86 18.81 -5.49
C ASP A 361 10.77 19.07 -6.69
N ALA A 362 12.03 18.61 -6.64
CA ALA A 362 12.95 18.72 -7.77
C ALA A 362 12.47 17.93 -9.00
N ALA A 363 11.86 16.75 -8.81
CA ALA A 363 11.38 15.92 -9.91
C ALA A 363 10.00 16.35 -10.46
N LEU A 364 9.07 16.65 -9.56
CA LEU A 364 7.64 16.76 -9.82
C LEU A 364 7.01 18.10 -9.41
N GLY A 365 7.80 19.05 -8.89
CA GLY A 365 7.32 20.36 -8.43
C GLY A 365 6.97 21.35 -9.54
N GLU A 366 7.19 20.99 -10.82
CA GLU A 366 6.77 21.81 -11.96
C GLU A 366 5.25 22.06 -11.91
N GLN A 367 4.86 23.34 -11.86
CA GLN A 367 3.47 23.75 -12.02
C GLN A 367 3.04 23.54 -13.47
N ILE A 368 1.98 22.76 -13.67
CA ILE A 368 1.39 22.44 -14.96
C ILE A 368 0.01 23.07 -15.17
N GLY A 369 -0.62 23.55 -14.09
CA GLY A 369 -1.92 24.21 -14.16
C GLY A 369 -2.29 24.93 -12.87
N TYR A 370 -3.55 25.36 -12.77
CA TYR A 370 -4.08 26.05 -11.61
C TYR A 370 -5.56 25.69 -11.39
N SER A 371 -5.95 25.46 -10.14
CA SER A 371 -7.35 25.31 -9.73
C SER A 371 -7.75 26.41 -8.74
N SER A 372 -8.89 27.05 -8.96
CA SER A 372 -9.41 28.11 -8.06
C SER A 372 -10.01 27.56 -6.78
N ASP A 373 -10.84 26.52 -6.89
CA ASP A 373 -11.58 25.99 -5.74
C ASP A 373 -11.08 24.60 -5.30
N GLY A 374 -10.19 23.99 -6.09
CA GLY A 374 -9.86 22.57 -5.96
C GLY A 374 -10.90 21.68 -6.64
N MET A 375 -10.68 20.37 -6.63
CA MET A 375 -11.64 19.38 -7.10
C MET A 375 -11.68 18.21 -6.12
N GLU A 376 -12.85 17.98 -5.51
CA GLU A 376 -13.05 16.86 -4.58
C GLU A 376 -12.83 15.52 -5.28
N ARG A 377 -12.35 14.52 -4.53
CA ARG A 377 -11.98 13.19 -5.06
C ARG A 377 -13.10 12.54 -5.89
N ASP A 378 -14.34 12.66 -5.45
CA ASP A 378 -15.49 12.01 -6.09
C ASP A 378 -16.28 12.93 -7.04
N SER A 379 -15.77 14.14 -7.29
CA SER A 379 -16.45 15.16 -8.10
C SER A 379 -16.54 14.78 -9.58
N ALA A 380 -17.53 15.33 -10.29
CA ALA A 380 -17.63 15.14 -11.74
C ALA A 380 -16.48 15.86 -12.48
N GLU A 381 -15.97 16.94 -11.89
CA GLU A 381 -14.90 17.78 -12.40
C GLU A 381 -13.59 17.02 -12.49
N ILE A 382 -13.15 16.34 -11.41
CA ILE A 382 -11.91 15.55 -11.43
C ILE A 382 -12.03 14.34 -12.37
N GLN A 383 -13.21 13.72 -12.42
CA GLN A 383 -13.53 12.62 -13.33
C GLN A 383 -13.43 13.05 -14.80
N ARG A 384 -14.05 14.19 -15.15
CA ARG A 384 -13.97 14.79 -16.49
C ARG A 384 -12.55 15.24 -16.84
N TRP A 385 -11.81 15.77 -15.87
CA TRP A 385 -10.42 16.15 -16.06
C TRP A 385 -9.55 14.94 -16.46
N ILE A 386 -9.61 13.86 -15.68
CA ILE A 386 -8.76 12.68 -15.89
C ILE A 386 -9.19 11.94 -17.16
N ALA A 387 -10.39 11.39 -17.20
CA ALA A 387 -10.83 10.59 -18.34
C ALA A 387 -11.00 11.45 -19.62
N GLY A 388 -11.35 12.73 -19.47
CA GLY A 388 -11.40 13.65 -20.61
C GLY A 388 -10.03 13.89 -21.24
N SER A 389 -8.98 14.06 -20.42
CA SER A 389 -7.61 14.20 -20.93
C SER A 389 -7.15 12.96 -21.69
N TRP A 390 -7.51 11.75 -21.25
CA TRP A 390 -7.21 10.51 -21.95
C TRP A 390 -7.91 10.46 -23.30
N ARG A 391 -9.22 10.73 -23.31
CA ARG A 391 -10.05 10.74 -24.53
C ARG A 391 -9.44 11.63 -25.60
N GLU A 392 -9.12 12.88 -25.24
CA GLU A 392 -8.63 13.89 -26.18
C GLU A 392 -7.20 13.62 -26.65
N GLN A 393 -6.29 13.25 -25.75
CA GLN A 393 -4.89 13.01 -26.10
C GLN A 393 -4.69 11.72 -26.91
N LEU A 394 -5.51 10.70 -26.66
CA LEU A 394 -5.45 9.41 -27.39
C LEU A 394 -6.33 9.39 -28.64
N GLY A 395 -7.25 10.36 -28.80
CA GLY A 395 -8.18 10.39 -29.92
C GLY A 395 -9.17 9.22 -29.94
N VAL A 396 -9.55 8.71 -28.77
CA VAL A 396 -10.52 7.61 -28.62
C VAL A 396 -11.95 8.15 -28.48
N ASP A 397 -12.94 7.29 -28.75
CA ASP A 397 -14.35 7.67 -28.61
C ASP A 397 -14.74 7.90 -27.15
N ILE A 398 -14.31 7.00 -26.25
CA ILE A 398 -14.69 6.95 -24.84
C ILE A 398 -13.46 6.66 -23.96
N ALA A 399 -13.43 7.22 -22.75
CA ALA A 399 -12.47 6.86 -21.72
C ALA A 399 -13.22 6.36 -20.46
N ILE A 400 -12.74 5.26 -19.89
CA ILE A 400 -13.32 4.61 -18.71
C ILE A 400 -12.24 4.39 -17.65
N LEU A 401 -12.47 4.88 -16.44
CA LEU A 401 -11.76 4.46 -15.24
C LEU A 401 -12.73 4.07 -14.12
N ASN A 402 -12.21 3.57 -13.01
CA ASN A 402 -12.97 3.33 -11.79
C ASN A 402 -12.77 4.48 -10.79
N LYS A 403 -13.76 4.73 -9.92
CA LYS A 403 -13.70 5.76 -8.88
C LYS A 403 -12.51 5.55 -7.94
N ASP A 404 -12.25 4.31 -7.53
CA ASP A 404 -11.17 3.99 -6.58
C ASP A 404 -9.76 4.16 -7.16
N GLY A 405 -9.63 4.29 -8.49
CA GLY A 405 -8.40 4.73 -9.14
C GLY A 405 -8.02 6.18 -8.78
N ILE A 406 -9.00 7.02 -8.41
CA ILE A 406 -8.81 8.41 -8.01
C ILE A 406 -8.65 8.46 -6.48
N ARG A 407 -7.42 8.63 -6.00
CA ARG A 407 -7.11 8.44 -4.57
C ARG A 407 -7.15 9.72 -3.74
N GLN A 408 -7.01 10.88 -4.38
CA GLN A 408 -6.94 12.17 -3.70
C GLN A 408 -7.69 13.25 -4.48
N ALA A 409 -8.13 14.28 -3.75
CA ALA A 409 -8.63 15.51 -4.32
C ALA A 409 -7.49 16.33 -4.96
N VAL A 410 -7.85 17.26 -5.83
CA VAL A 410 -6.95 18.32 -6.29
C VAL A 410 -7.09 19.50 -5.33
N PRO A 411 -6.00 19.94 -4.67
CA PRO A 411 -6.06 21.10 -3.80
C PRO A 411 -6.27 22.38 -4.60
N ARG A 412 -6.81 23.40 -3.92
CA ARG A 412 -6.83 24.78 -4.41
C ARG A 412 -5.41 25.29 -4.67
N GLY A 413 -5.23 26.01 -5.76
CA GLY A 413 -3.97 26.67 -6.13
C GLY A 413 -3.23 25.99 -7.29
N PRO A 414 -1.89 26.10 -7.32
CA PRO A 414 -1.06 25.47 -8.34
C PRO A 414 -1.27 23.95 -8.42
N ILE A 415 -1.47 23.45 -9.63
CA ILE A 415 -1.44 22.01 -9.92
C ILE A 415 -0.04 21.67 -10.41
N THR A 416 0.63 20.74 -9.75
CA THR A 416 1.96 20.26 -10.14
C THR A 416 1.89 18.84 -10.69
N LYS A 417 3.00 18.33 -11.24
CA LYS A 417 3.09 16.90 -11.59
C LYS A 417 2.91 16.03 -10.33
N ALA A 418 3.38 16.47 -9.16
CA ALA A 418 3.17 15.77 -7.90
C ALA A 418 1.68 15.70 -7.53
N THR A 419 0.88 16.74 -7.83
CA THR A 419 -0.58 16.68 -7.67
C THR A 419 -1.17 15.51 -8.45
N VAL A 420 -0.79 15.33 -9.72
CA VAL A 420 -1.29 14.21 -10.55
C VAL A 420 -0.85 12.85 -10.00
N PHE A 421 0.38 12.74 -9.51
CA PHE A 421 0.86 11.51 -8.84
C PHE A 421 0.09 11.18 -7.57
N SER A 422 -0.30 12.18 -6.78
CA SER A 422 -1.13 11.98 -5.58
C SER A 422 -2.56 11.54 -5.94
N VAL A 423 -3.14 12.11 -7.00
CA VAL A 423 -4.48 11.77 -7.48
C VAL A 423 -4.52 10.37 -8.10
N LEU A 424 -3.48 10.00 -8.86
CA LEU A 424 -3.36 8.74 -9.62
C LEU A 424 -2.08 7.99 -9.21
N PRO A 425 -2.03 7.39 -8.00
CA PRO A 425 -0.79 6.94 -7.39
C PRO A 425 -0.32 5.56 -7.84
N PHE A 426 -1.20 4.75 -8.41
CA PHE A 426 -0.88 3.43 -8.90
C PHE A 426 0.02 3.49 -10.14
N ASP A 427 0.82 2.43 -10.34
CA ASP A 427 1.64 2.26 -11.54
C ASP A 427 0.85 1.56 -12.67
N ASN A 428 -0.27 2.17 -13.07
CA ASN A 428 -1.11 1.66 -14.15
C ASN A 428 -0.59 2.08 -15.54
N LYS A 429 -0.98 1.32 -16.56
CA LYS A 429 -0.71 1.63 -17.98
C LYS A 429 -2.01 1.73 -18.76
N LEU A 430 -2.04 2.63 -19.74
CA LEU A 430 -3.21 2.82 -20.60
C LEU A 430 -3.33 1.71 -21.64
N VAL A 431 -4.56 1.26 -21.81
CA VAL A 431 -4.96 0.22 -22.77
C VAL A 431 -6.10 0.79 -23.61
N ILE A 432 -6.07 0.57 -24.92
CA ILE A 432 -7.18 0.93 -25.81
C ILE A 432 -7.86 -0.36 -26.24
N CYS A 433 -9.12 -0.51 -25.87
CA CYS A 433 -9.98 -1.63 -26.21
C CYS A 433 -10.91 -1.27 -27.37
N SER A 434 -11.31 -2.26 -28.16
CA SER A 434 -12.44 -2.17 -29.08
C SER A 434 -13.66 -2.83 -28.44
N LEU A 435 -14.61 -2.03 -27.96
CA LEU A 435 -15.81 -2.54 -27.27
C LEU A 435 -17.08 -2.32 -28.10
N ARG A 436 -18.05 -3.23 -28.02
CA ARG A 436 -19.39 -3.01 -28.62
C ARG A 436 -20.16 -1.97 -27.81
N GLY A 437 -21.10 -1.26 -28.44
CA GLY A 437 -22.00 -0.35 -27.72
C GLY A 437 -22.75 -1.06 -26.58
N SER A 438 -23.14 -2.31 -26.77
CA SER A 438 -23.75 -3.16 -25.73
C SER A 438 -22.84 -3.35 -24.51
N ASP A 439 -21.54 -3.54 -24.71
CA ASP A 439 -20.55 -3.74 -23.64
C ASP A 439 -20.33 -2.45 -22.84
N ILE A 440 -20.39 -1.30 -23.52
CA ILE A 440 -20.32 0.03 -22.91
C ILE A 440 -21.57 0.28 -22.05
N LEU A 441 -22.76 -0.10 -22.53
CA LEU A 441 -24.01 -0.01 -21.77
C LEU A 441 -24.01 -0.94 -20.55
N GLU A 442 -23.40 -2.13 -20.64
CA GLU A 442 -23.17 -3.00 -19.48
C GLU A 442 -22.27 -2.29 -18.46
N THR A 443 -21.17 -1.70 -18.91
CA THR A 443 -20.21 -0.98 -18.05
C THR A 443 -20.84 0.23 -17.34
N LEU A 444 -21.77 0.94 -17.99
CA LEU A 444 -22.51 2.06 -17.38
C LEU A 444 -23.34 1.66 -16.15
N ARG A 445 -23.68 0.37 -16.01
CA ARG A 445 -24.39 -0.16 -14.84
C ARG A 445 -23.47 -0.45 -13.67
N HIS A 446 -22.15 -0.43 -13.90
CA HIS A 446 -21.16 -0.63 -12.85
C HIS A 446 -21.09 0.61 -11.95
N ARG A 447 -21.39 0.46 -10.66
CA ARG A 447 -21.54 1.59 -9.71
C ARG A 447 -20.28 2.45 -9.59
N ASP A 448 -19.12 1.86 -9.81
CA ASP A 448 -17.81 2.49 -9.65
C ASP A 448 -17.21 2.97 -10.97
N ALA A 449 -17.91 2.79 -12.10
CA ALA A 449 -17.41 3.24 -13.39
C ALA A 449 -17.53 4.77 -13.54
N VAL A 450 -16.45 5.37 -14.03
CA VAL A 450 -16.35 6.77 -14.46
C VAL A 450 -16.17 6.75 -15.98
N LEU A 451 -17.15 7.30 -16.70
CA LEU A 451 -17.14 7.34 -18.16
C LEU A 451 -17.15 8.78 -18.68
N VAL A 452 -16.28 9.06 -19.65
CA VAL A 452 -16.23 10.34 -20.38
C VAL A 452 -16.22 10.07 -21.88
N GLY A 453 -16.94 10.88 -22.64
CA GLY A 453 -17.16 10.69 -24.08
C GLY A 453 -18.57 10.23 -24.45
N LEU A 454 -19.43 10.03 -23.44
CA LEU A 454 -20.80 9.59 -23.58
C LEU A 454 -21.72 10.37 -22.62
N SER A 455 -22.87 10.82 -23.10
CA SER A 455 -23.86 11.58 -22.32
C SER A 455 -25.27 10.99 -22.47
N PRO A 456 -26.10 11.00 -21.42
CA PRO A 456 -27.49 10.56 -21.53
C PRO A 456 -28.30 11.46 -22.48
N SER A 457 -29.26 10.84 -23.17
CA SER A 457 -30.21 11.48 -24.10
C SER A 457 -31.65 11.10 -23.77
N ALA A 458 -32.60 11.75 -24.44
CA ALA A 458 -34.01 11.43 -24.32
C ALA A 458 -34.31 9.97 -24.68
N GLY A 459 -35.15 9.34 -23.86
CA GLY A 459 -35.60 7.95 -24.05
C GLY A 459 -34.60 6.89 -23.58
N GLY A 460 -33.71 7.20 -22.64
CA GLY A 460 -32.75 6.23 -22.09
C GLY A 460 -31.61 5.86 -23.03
N ARG A 461 -31.43 6.64 -24.11
CA ARG A 461 -30.33 6.47 -25.07
C ARG A 461 -29.12 7.27 -24.64
N TYR A 462 -27.98 7.00 -25.27
CA TYR A 462 -26.74 7.72 -25.04
C TYR A 462 -26.21 8.33 -26.33
N VAL A 463 -25.55 9.48 -26.22
CA VAL A 463 -24.93 10.21 -27.33
C VAL A 463 -23.44 10.32 -27.07
N LEU A 464 -22.63 10.05 -28.09
CA LEU A 464 -21.20 10.29 -28.07
C LEU A 464 -20.91 11.80 -28.04
N HIS A 465 -19.68 12.16 -27.68
CA HIS A 465 -19.23 13.54 -27.66
C HIS A 465 -19.37 14.27 -29.02
N ASP A 466 -19.34 13.54 -30.13
CA ASP A 466 -19.53 14.07 -31.49
C ASP A 466 -21.00 14.22 -31.92
N GLY A 467 -21.96 13.92 -31.03
CA GLY A 467 -23.39 14.05 -31.27
C GLY A 467 -24.07 12.83 -31.90
N ARG A 468 -23.32 11.77 -32.25
CA ARG A 468 -23.93 10.52 -32.76
C ARG A 468 -24.52 9.70 -31.62
N LEU A 469 -25.67 9.08 -31.87
CA LEU A 469 -26.24 8.10 -30.94
C LEU A 469 -25.31 6.88 -30.82
N LEU A 470 -25.22 6.34 -29.60
CA LEU A 470 -24.56 5.05 -29.36
C LEU A 470 -25.37 3.93 -30.04
N ASP A 471 -24.69 3.14 -30.85
CA ASP A 471 -25.22 1.96 -31.53
C ASP A 471 -24.68 0.72 -30.81
N GLU A 472 -25.57 -0.16 -30.35
CA GLU A 472 -25.22 -1.32 -29.53
C GLU A 472 -24.33 -2.33 -30.27
N GLU A 473 -24.49 -2.45 -31.59
CA GLU A 473 -23.75 -3.41 -32.42
C GLU A 473 -22.42 -2.86 -32.93
N ARG A 474 -22.28 -1.52 -32.96
CA ARG A 474 -21.06 -0.86 -33.41
C ARG A 474 -19.95 -1.01 -32.37
N ARG A 475 -18.71 -1.11 -32.87
CA ARG A 475 -17.50 -1.08 -32.05
C ARG A 475 -16.94 0.34 -31.92
N TYR A 476 -16.46 0.66 -30.72
CA TYR A 476 -15.88 1.95 -30.34
C TYR A 476 -14.49 1.75 -29.73
N THR A 477 -13.64 2.76 -29.89
CA THR A 477 -12.35 2.82 -29.23
C THR A 477 -12.51 3.34 -27.81
N VAL A 478 -12.05 2.55 -26.83
CA VAL A 478 -12.23 2.84 -25.41
C VAL A 478 -10.88 2.81 -24.71
N ALA A 479 -10.44 3.95 -24.19
CA ALA A 479 -9.26 4.00 -23.32
C ALA A 479 -9.63 3.58 -21.89
N THR A 480 -8.83 2.70 -21.31
CA THR A 480 -8.91 2.28 -19.90
C THR A 480 -7.51 1.98 -19.36
N ILE A 481 -7.43 1.41 -18.17
CA ILE A 481 -6.18 0.98 -17.54
C ILE A 481 -6.06 -0.54 -17.48
N ASP A 482 -4.83 -1.01 -17.44
CA ASP A 482 -4.47 -2.42 -17.32
C ASP A 482 -5.12 -3.12 -16.11
N PHE A 483 -5.24 -2.45 -14.96
CA PHE A 483 -5.98 -2.95 -13.80
C PHE A 483 -7.41 -3.40 -14.17
N LEU A 484 -8.20 -2.52 -14.79
CA LEU A 484 -9.58 -2.82 -15.19
C LEU A 484 -9.61 -3.78 -16.38
N TYR A 485 -8.61 -3.72 -17.25
CA TYR A 485 -8.50 -4.64 -18.37
C TYR A 485 -8.45 -6.10 -17.90
N TYR A 486 -7.61 -6.39 -16.90
CA TYR A 486 -7.47 -7.71 -16.29
C TYR A 486 -8.57 -8.09 -15.30
N GLY A 487 -9.67 -7.31 -15.26
CA GLY A 487 -10.85 -7.62 -14.47
C GLY A 487 -10.85 -7.10 -13.04
N GLY A 488 -9.94 -6.17 -12.73
CA GLY A 488 -9.98 -5.40 -11.49
C GLY A 488 -11.36 -4.77 -11.28
N ASP A 489 -11.81 -4.72 -10.02
CA ASP A 489 -13.15 -4.29 -9.61
C ASP A 489 -14.33 -5.04 -10.27
N GLY A 490 -14.09 -6.17 -10.95
CA GLY A 490 -15.14 -6.93 -11.64
C GLY A 490 -15.45 -6.46 -13.06
N PHE A 491 -14.61 -5.60 -13.64
CA PHE A 491 -14.69 -5.22 -15.05
C PHE A 491 -14.38 -6.43 -15.96
N ARG A 492 -14.81 -6.38 -17.23
CA ARG A 492 -14.76 -7.56 -18.13
C ARG A 492 -14.07 -7.28 -19.46
N PHE A 493 -13.25 -6.24 -19.52
CA PHE A 493 -12.68 -5.77 -20.78
C PHE A 493 -11.84 -6.82 -21.51
N GLN A 494 -11.01 -7.62 -20.81
CA GLN A 494 -10.28 -8.72 -21.47
C GLN A 494 -11.19 -9.76 -22.13
N ALA A 495 -12.37 -10.03 -21.56
CA ALA A 495 -13.33 -10.95 -22.16
C ALA A 495 -14.07 -10.32 -23.36
N GLN A 496 -14.30 -9.00 -23.32
CA GLN A 496 -14.97 -8.24 -24.38
C GLN A 496 -14.04 -7.92 -25.56
N ASP A 497 -12.74 -7.72 -25.29
CA ASP A 497 -11.68 -7.54 -26.26
C ASP A 497 -10.40 -8.29 -25.84
N PRO A 498 -10.17 -9.52 -26.33
CA PRO A 498 -9.00 -10.31 -25.96
C PRO A 498 -7.70 -9.85 -26.64
N SER A 499 -7.75 -8.84 -27.51
CA SER A 499 -6.57 -8.35 -28.27
C SER A 499 -6.54 -6.82 -28.32
N PRO A 500 -6.44 -6.15 -27.16
CA PRO A 500 -6.44 -4.71 -27.09
C PRO A 500 -5.14 -4.13 -27.65
N GLN A 501 -5.15 -2.84 -27.92
CA GLN A 501 -3.94 -2.07 -28.18
C GLN A 501 -3.28 -1.65 -26.87
N TRP A 502 -2.10 -2.20 -26.61
CA TRP A 502 -1.23 -1.76 -25.52
C TRP A 502 -0.51 -0.46 -25.88
N THR A 503 -0.76 0.61 -25.14
CA THR A 503 -0.11 1.90 -25.42
C THR A 503 1.28 1.99 -24.79
N GLY A 504 1.51 1.28 -23.69
CA GLY A 504 2.69 1.42 -22.84
C GLY A 504 2.77 2.76 -22.10
N LEU A 505 1.80 3.64 -22.29
CA LEU A 505 1.77 4.96 -21.67
C LEU A 505 1.37 4.86 -20.21
N ASP A 506 2.07 5.63 -19.38
CA ASP A 506 1.63 5.90 -18.02
C ASP A 506 0.30 6.68 -18.05
N TRP A 507 -0.68 6.23 -17.27
CA TRP A 507 -2.00 6.85 -17.19
C TRP A 507 -2.02 8.31 -16.73
N ARG A 508 -0.94 8.79 -16.09
CA ARG A 508 -0.76 10.20 -15.72
C ARG A 508 -0.27 11.05 -16.87
N ALA A 509 0.41 10.47 -17.86
CA ALA A 509 1.09 11.24 -18.90
C ALA A 509 0.12 12.09 -19.75
N PRO A 510 -1.04 11.57 -20.21
CA PRO A 510 -2.00 12.40 -20.94
C PRO A 510 -2.62 13.48 -20.06
N VAL A 511 -2.86 13.21 -18.77
CA VAL A 511 -3.38 14.19 -17.81
C VAL A 511 -2.42 15.36 -17.68
N ILE A 512 -1.13 15.09 -17.47
CA ILE A 512 -0.09 16.11 -17.35
C ILE A 512 0.04 16.93 -18.64
N ALA A 513 0.14 16.26 -19.78
CA ALA A 513 0.32 16.91 -21.08
C ALA A 513 -0.88 17.80 -21.44
N TRP A 514 -2.10 17.28 -21.23
CA TRP A 514 -3.33 18.01 -21.50
C TRP A 514 -3.48 19.24 -20.59
N THR A 515 -3.29 19.07 -19.27
CA THR A 515 -3.36 20.21 -18.32
C THR A 515 -2.37 21.31 -18.68
N LYS A 516 -1.13 20.94 -19.01
CA LYS A 516 -0.10 21.90 -19.42
C LYS A 516 -0.46 22.65 -20.69
N ALA A 517 -1.04 21.96 -21.68
CA ALA A 517 -1.44 22.56 -22.95
C ALA A 517 -2.58 23.59 -22.80
N LEU A 518 -3.42 23.46 -21.77
CA LEU A 518 -4.51 24.40 -21.52
C LEU A 518 -4.04 25.78 -21.03
N GLY A 519 -2.84 25.90 -20.48
CA GLY A 519 -2.30 27.17 -19.99
C GLY A 519 -3.15 27.83 -18.88
N THR A 520 -3.79 27.03 -18.02
CA THR A 520 -4.68 27.53 -16.96
C THR A 520 -3.93 28.39 -15.94
N SER A 521 -4.61 29.40 -15.39
CA SER A 521 -4.06 30.36 -14.43
C SER A 521 -5.12 30.73 -13.38
N SER A 522 -4.80 31.65 -12.46
CA SER A 522 -5.79 32.19 -11.52
C SER A 522 -6.93 32.97 -12.20
N SER A 523 -6.73 33.50 -13.40
CA SER A 523 -7.78 34.19 -14.17
C SER A 523 -8.56 33.26 -15.12
N ALA A 524 -8.00 32.08 -15.42
CA ALA A 524 -8.63 31.04 -16.23
C ALA A 524 -8.35 29.65 -15.61
N PRO A 525 -8.98 29.34 -14.47
CA PRO A 525 -8.67 28.13 -13.71
C PRO A 525 -9.22 26.87 -14.38
N LEU A 526 -8.59 25.73 -14.10
CA LEU A 526 -8.94 24.44 -14.69
C LEU A 526 -10.37 24.01 -14.35
N ASP A 527 -10.76 24.12 -13.10
CA ASP A 527 -12.06 23.69 -12.57
C ASP A 527 -13.23 24.51 -13.15
N ALA A 528 -13.01 25.75 -13.60
CA ALA A 528 -14.05 26.52 -14.28
C ALA A 528 -14.46 25.93 -15.64
N ARG A 529 -13.65 25.04 -16.24
CA ARG A 529 -13.98 24.37 -17.51
C ARG A 529 -15.00 23.25 -17.38
N PHE A 530 -15.26 22.78 -16.16
CA PHE A 530 -16.14 21.64 -15.91
C PHE A 530 -17.47 22.01 -15.26
N ARG A 531 -17.68 23.30 -14.96
CA ARG A 531 -18.90 23.86 -14.36
C ARG A 531 -20.01 24.07 -15.39
#